data_AF-A0A2S6UMW5-F1
#
_entry.id   AF-A0A2S6UMW5-F1
#
_cell.length_a   1.000
_cell.length_b   1.000
_cell.length_c   1.000
_cell.angle_alpha   90.00
_cell.angle_beta   90.00
_cell.angle_gamma   90.00
#
_symmetry.space_group_name_H-M   'P 1'
#
loop_
_entity.id
_entity.type
_entity.pdbx_description
1 polymer ?
#
loop_
_entity_poly.entity_id
_entity_poly.type
_entity_poly.pdbx_seq_one_letter_code
_entity_poly.pdbx_strand_id
1 'polypeptide(L)'
;MRLLEFFNNLGPTRIAAMSAAAILTLGFFIFIIGRVSTPDMSLLYSELDIKDSGQIVSILEQQNIPYEVRNNGSQIYIPSSNVQRIRLSLAQEGLPSGGSLGYEIFDRSDALGTTNFVQNVNLVRALEGELARTIRSFDSIEGARVHLVLPRRELFSRETRTPSASVIVKTRANRRLEISRVRAIQHLVASAVDGLTTSKISIVDDSGNLLAQSQESENGLASAATLEEARLETESRLRSNIERLIERTVGFGKVRAEVSVDMDFDRVTESDETFDPLGQVERSTQRITENSKEIEGSDDNTVTVANNLPETQADENNPGGPINSIETNRTEETINYEITKSTTTRIQESGDIERLTVAVLVDGIQKIDENGEVTYTPRTQEELDKIASLVRTTVGYDQERGDQIEVINMQFASIDVPLQLKETTFLGLTKKDIFKIAEITMFLIIGILIIL
;
A
#
# COMPACT_ATOMS: atom_id res chain seq x y z
N MET A 1 87.07 -25.27 -27.14
CA MET A 1 87.79 -26.41 -26.52
C MET A 1 88.38 -26.11 -25.12
N ARG A 2 87.96 -25.06 -24.41
CA ARG A 2 88.40 -24.77 -23.01
C ARG A 2 87.39 -25.15 -21.92
N LEU A 3 86.17 -25.55 -22.30
CA LEU A 3 85.14 -26.03 -21.36
C LEU A 3 85.32 -27.49 -20.96
N LEU A 4 85.89 -28.33 -21.85
CA LEU A 4 86.14 -29.74 -21.59
C LEU A 4 87.38 -29.97 -20.69
N GLU A 5 88.42 -29.12 -20.78
CA GLU A 5 89.58 -29.18 -19.87
C GLU A 5 89.24 -28.73 -18.44
N PHE A 6 88.24 -27.84 -18.27
CA PHE A 6 87.77 -27.42 -16.96
C PHE A 6 87.09 -28.57 -16.20
N PHE A 7 86.42 -29.48 -16.92
CA PHE A 7 85.76 -30.65 -16.33
C PHE A 7 86.74 -31.75 -15.89
N ASN A 8 87.92 -31.88 -16.49
CA ASN A 8 88.90 -32.91 -16.11
C ASN A 8 89.79 -32.53 -14.90
N ASN A 9 89.86 -31.26 -14.52
CA ASN A 9 90.63 -30.79 -13.35
C ASN A 9 89.79 -30.60 -12.07
N LEU A 10 88.50 -30.92 -12.14
CA LEU A 10 87.60 -30.88 -10.99
C LEU A 10 87.42 -32.31 -10.50
N GLY A 11 87.88 -32.58 -9.26
CA GLY A 11 87.69 -33.89 -8.64
C GLY A 11 86.23 -34.35 -8.71
N PRO A 12 85.96 -35.67 -8.75
CA PRO A 12 84.63 -36.23 -9.02
C PRO A 12 83.52 -35.69 -8.11
N THR A 13 83.88 -35.24 -6.91
CA THR A 13 82.99 -34.57 -5.95
C THR A 13 82.48 -33.21 -6.42
N ARG A 14 83.29 -32.40 -7.13
CA ARG A 14 82.88 -31.09 -7.65
C ARG A 14 81.96 -31.21 -8.87
N ILE A 15 82.18 -32.22 -9.71
CA ILE A 15 81.30 -32.51 -10.87
C ILE A 15 79.93 -32.99 -10.39
N ALA A 16 79.88 -33.88 -9.38
CA ALA A 16 78.63 -34.31 -8.76
C ALA A 16 77.89 -33.15 -8.06
N ALA A 17 78.61 -32.23 -7.41
CA ALA A 17 78.01 -31.05 -6.81
C ALA A 17 77.45 -30.07 -7.86
N MET A 18 78.13 -29.89 -9.00
CA MET A 18 77.65 -29.02 -10.07
C MET A 18 76.44 -29.59 -10.83
N SER A 19 76.39 -30.91 -11.06
CA SER A 19 75.21 -31.54 -11.69
C SER A 19 73.99 -31.52 -10.76
N ALA A 20 74.18 -31.76 -9.46
CA ALA A 20 73.14 -31.61 -8.45
C ALA A 20 72.62 -30.16 -8.38
N ALA A 21 73.51 -29.18 -8.43
CA ALA A 21 73.15 -27.76 -8.45
C ALA A 21 72.35 -27.38 -9.72
N ALA A 22 72.74 -27.91 -10.89
CA ALA A 22 72.03 -27.66 -12.14
C ALA A 22 70.62 -28.28 -12.17
N ILE A 23 70.44 -29.47 -11.59
CA ILE A 23 69.12 -30.11 -11.46
C ILE A 23 68.25 -29.33 -10.47
N LEU A 24 68.82 -28.85 -9.36
CA LEU A 24 68.11 -28.02 -8.39
C LEU A 24 67.68 -26.69 -8.98
N THR A 25 68.53 -26.01 -9.74
CA THR A 25 68.17 -24.74 -10.38
C THR A 25 67.12 -24.94 -11.48
N LEU A 26 67.23 -26.00 -12.28
CA LEU A 26 66.23 -26.31 -13.30
C LEU A 26 64.88 -26.68 -12.66
N GLY A 27 64.89 -27.48 -11.58
CA GLY A 27 63.69 -27.80 -10.81
C GLY A 27 63.05 -26.57 -10.16
N PHE A 28 63.88 -25.64 -9.67
CA PHE A 28 63.43 -24.36 -9.11
C PHE A 28 62.77 -23.46 -10.17
N PHE A 29 63.32 -23.38 -11.39
CA PHE A 29 62.70 -22.62 -12.49
C PHE A 29 61.39 -23.25 -12.96
N ILE A 30 61.31 -24.57 -13.08
CA ILE A 30 60.06 -25.28 -13.40
C ILE A 30 59.00 -25.03 -12.32
N PHE A 31 59.41 -25.04 -11.04
CA PHE A 31 58.52 -24.75 -9.91
C PHE A 31 58.01 -23.30 -9.92
N ILE A 32 58.86 -22.31 -10.23
CA ILE A 32 58.46 -20.91 -10.34
C ILE A 32 57.53 -20.69 -11.55
N ILE A 33 57.83 -21.26 -12.71
CA ILE A 33 56.99 -21.13 -13.91
C ILE A 33 55.60 -21.74 -13.66
N GLY A 34 55.54 -22.89 -12.98
CA GLY A 34 54.27 -23.51 -12.58
C GLY A 34 53.46 -22.68 -11.57
N ARG A 35 54.11 -21.86 -10.75
CA ARG A 35 53.46 -21.04 -9.71
C ARG A 35 53.08 -19.63 -10.20
N VAL A 36 53.80 -19.08 -11.17
CA VAL A 36 53.54 -17.74 -11.73
C VAL A 36 52.45 -17.76 -12.80
N SER A 37 52.16 -18.92 -13.39
CA SER A 37 51.23 -19.01 -14.53
C SER A 37 49.74 -19.20 -14.15
N THR A 38 49.35 -19.09 -12.89
CA THR A 38 47.93 -19.09 -12.51
C THR A 38 47.37 -17.67 -12.63
N PRO A 39 46.50 -17.36 -13.61
CA PRO A 39 45.93 -16.02 -13.73
C PRO A 39 45.07 -15.69 -12.51
N ASP A 40 45.20 -14.46 -11.99
CA ASP A 40 44.36 -13.98 -10.89
C ASP A 40 42.90 -13.92 -11.33
N MET A 41 42.13 -14.91 -10.87
CA MET A 41 40.70 -15.02 -11.13
C MET A 41 39.93 -14.03 -10.27
N SER A 42 39.02 -13.29 -10.90
CA SER A 42 38.21 -12.26 -10.25
C SER A 42 36.75 -12.41 -10.65
N LEU A 43 35.86 -11.97 -9.76
CA LEU A 43 34.43 -12.15 -9.92
C LEU A 43 33.88 -11.32 -11.10
N LEU A 44 33.35 -12.00 -12.12
CA LEU A 44 32.66 -11.34 -13.22
C LEU A 44 31.26 -10.91 -12.78
N TYR A 45 30.45 -11.88 -12.33
CA TYR A 45 29.10 -11.71 -11.81
C TYR A 45 28.82 -12.72 -10.68
N SER A 46 28.00 -12.30 -9.72
CA SER A 46 27.44 -13.11 -8.63
C SER A 46 25.91 -13.12 -8.71
N GLU A 47 25.29 -14.14 -8.12
CA GLU A 47 23.82 -14.29 -8.04
C GLU A 47 23.14 -14.43 -9.41
N LEU A 48 23.84 -15.07 -10.36
CA LEU A 48 23.28 -15.36 -11.67
C LEU A 48 22.25 -16.49 -11.60
N ASP A 49 21.18 -16.35 -12.39
CA ASP A 49 20.26 -17.45 -12.68
C ASP A 49 20.96 -18.48 -13.59
N ILE A 50 20.63 -19.76 -13.45
CA ILE A 50 21.25 -20.89 -14.15
C ILE A 50 21.22 -20.67 -15.67
N LYS A 51 20.15 -20.06 -16.18
CA LYS A 51 19.97 -19.74 -17.60
C LYS A 51 20.93 -18.66 -18.09
N ASP A 52 21.10 -17.59 -17.32
CA ASP A 52 22.03 -16.51 -17.64
C ASP A 52 23.47 -17.00 -17.57
N SER A 53 23.79 -17.84 -16.57
CA SER A 53 25.11 -18.46 -16.45
C SER A 53 25.46 -19.33 -17.65
N GLY A 54 24.52 -20.12 -18.17
CA GLY A 54 24.75 -20.93 -19.37
C GLY A 54 25.03 -20.09 -20.62
N GLN A 55 24.32 -18.97 -20.79
CA GLN A 55 24.54 -18.05 -21.92
C GLN A 55 25.88 -17.34 -21.81
N ILE A 56 26.22 -16.82 -20.62
CA ILE A 56 27.52 -16.17 -20.36
C ILE A 56 28.67 -17.14 -20.59
N VAL A 57 28.57 -18.39 -20.12
CA VAL A 57 29.60 -19.42 -20.35
C VAL A 57 29.78 -19.70 -21.84
N SER A 58 28.69 -19.83 -22.61
CA SER A 58 28.78 -20.05 -24.07
C SER A 58 29.52 -18.92 -24.80
N ILE A 59 29.34 -17.67 -24.37
CA ILE A 59 30.03 -16.51 -24.96
C ILE A 59 31.51 -16.48 -24.54
N LEU A 60 31.80 -16.79 -23.27
CA LEU A 60 33.17 -16.90 -22.78
C LEU A 60 33.94 -18.01 -23.50
N GLU A 61 33.29 -19.15 -23.78
CA GLU A 61 33.85 -20.24 -24.60
C GLU A 61 34.09 -19.81 -26.04
N GLN A 62 33.11 -19.15 -26.67
CA GLN A 62 33.25 -18.64 -28.04
C GLN A 62 34.40 -17.63 -28.17
N GLN A 63 34.61 -16.81 -27.15
CA GLN A 63 35.70 -15.83 -27.09
C GLN A 63 37.02 -16.42 -26.58
N ASN A 64 37.08 -17.73 -26.29
CA ASN A 64 38.25 -18.45 -25.76
C ASN A 64 38.83 -17.83 -24.47
N ILE A 65 37.96 -17.41 -23.56
CA ILE A 65 38.36 -16.81 -22.29
C ILE A 65 38.31 -17.89 -21.20
N PRO A 66 39.40 -18.12 -20.44
CA PRO A 66 39.37 -19.06 -19.34
C PRO A 66 38.40 -18.56 -18.27
N TYR A 67 37.53 -19.44 -17.79
CA TYR A 67 36.51 -19.13 -16.81
C TYR A 67 36.46 -20.21 -15.74
N GLU A 68 36.06 -19.83 -14.53
CA GLU A 68 35.79 -20.75 -13.43
C GLU A 68 34.36 -20.54 -12.93
N VAL A 69 33.58 -21.60 -12.92
CA VAL A 69 32.22 -21.61 -12.37
C VAL A 69 32.29 -22.10 -10.93
N ARG A 70 31.78 -21.29 -10.00
CA ARG A 70 31.69 -21.62 -8.57
C ARG A 70 30.23 -21.53 -8.11
N ASN A 71 29.93 -22.14 -6.95
CA ASN A 71 28.58 -22.15 -6.35
C ASN A 71 27.47 -22.63 -7.31
N ASN A 72 27.64 -23.84 -7.88
CA ASN A 72 26.64 -24.49 -8.76
C ASN A 72 26.16 -23.62 -9.93
N GLY A 73 27.01 -22.75 -10.48
CA GLY A 73 26.63 -21.89 -11.60
C GLY A 73 26.23 -20.48 -11.21
N SER A 74 26.11 -20.13 -9.93
CA SER A 74 25.66 -18.78 -9.54
C SER A 74 26.77 -17.72 -9.57
N GLN A 75 28.04 -18.13 -9.69
CA GLN A 75 29.19 -17.24 -9.77
C GLN A 75 30.13 -17.64 -10.89
N ILE A 76 30.53 -16.66 -11.71
CA ILE A 76 31.48 -16.84 -12.81
C ILE A 76 32.70 -15.96 -12.53
N TYR A 77 33.89 -16.58 -12.55
CA TYR A 77 35.18 -15.92 -12.37
C TYR A 77 35.96 -15.95 -13.67
N ILE A 78 36.63 -14.83 -13.99
CA ILE A 78 37.51 -14.70 -15.16
C ILE A 78 38.81 -13.96 -14.78
N PRO A 79 39.87 -14.01 -15.60
CA PRO A 79 41.10 -13.26 -15.35
C PRO A 79 40.81 -11.77 -15.13
N SER A 80 41.40 -11.21 -14.06
CA SER A 80 41.23 -9.82 -13.63
C SER A 80 41.51 -8.77 -14.70
N SER A 81 42.39 -9.07 -15.65
CA SER A 81 42.70 -8.20 -16.79
C SER A 81 41.54 -7.97 -17.76
N ASN A 82 40.55 -8.87 -17.79
CA ASN A 82 39.48 -8.87 -18.80
C ASN A 82 38.10 -8.51 -18.26
N VAL A 83 37.91 -8.41 -16.93
CA VAL A 83 36.59 -8.21 -16.29
C VAL A 83 35.80 -7.07 -16.90
N GLN A 84 36.37 -5.88 -16.98
CA GLN A 84 35.65 -4.68 -17.41
C GLN A 84 35.30 -4.76 -18.89
N ARG A 85 36.21 -5.26 -19.73
CA ARG A 85 35.98 -5.46 -21.17
C ARG A 85 34.85 -6.45 -21.42
N ILE A 86 34.83 -7.55 -20.67
CA ILE A 86 33.82 -8.59 -20.83
C ILE A 86 32.47 -8.17 -20.29
N ARG A 87 32.40 -7.43 -19.17
CA ARG A 87 31.13 -6.84 -18.72
C ARG A 87 30.53 -5.92 -19.78
N LEU A 88 31.34 -5.11 -20.45
CA LEU A 88 30.87 -4.26 -21.53
C LEU A 88 30.38 -5.06 -22.74
N SER A 89 31.11 -6.11 -23.15
CA SER A 89 30.70 -7.01 -24.24
C SER A 89 29.38 -7.74 -23.92
N LEU A 90 29.26 -8.29 -22.71
CA LEU A 90 28.04 -8.98 -22.27
C LEU A 90 26.85 -8.02 -22.16
N ALA A 91 27.07 -6.78 -21.72
CA ALA A 91 26.02 -5.77 -21.67
C ALA A 91 25.51 -5.38 -23.07
N GLN A 92 26.38 -5.36 -24.10
CA GLN A 92 25.96 -5.14 -25.49
C GLN A 92 25.07 -6.26 -26.01
N GLU A 93 25.26 -7.48 -25.51
CA GLU A 93 24.44 -8.65 -25.82
C GLU A 93 23.20 -8.78 -24.92
N GLY A 94 23.00 -7.84 -23.98
CA GLY A 94 21.86 -7.82 -23.06
C GLY A 94 21.96 -8.82 -21.91
N LEU A 95 23.18 -9.21 -21.51
CA LEU A 95 23.46 -10.14 -20.42
C LEU A 95 24.16 -9.48 -19.22
N PRO A 96 23.82 -9.88 -17.99
CA PRO A 96 22.77 -10.83 -17.62
C PRO A 96 21.38 -10.26 -17.87
N SER A 97 20.42 -11.12 -18.26
CA SER A 97 19.11 -10.68 -18.71
C SER A 97 18.21 -10.14 -17.59
N GLY A 98 18.70 -10.20 -16.34
CA GLY A 98 18.14 -9.47 -15.20
C GLY A 98 16.67 -9.82 -14.99
N GLY A 99 16.42 -10.89 -14.24
CA GLY A 99 15.10 -11.47 -13.94
C GLY A 99 13.84 -10.65 -14.27
N SER A 100 12.91 -11.32 -14.96
CA SER A 100 11.64 -10.89 -15.58
C SER A 100 11.78 -9.95 -16.81
N LEU A 101 11.34 -10.45 -17.98
CA LEU A 101 11.17 -9.67 -19.21
C LEU A 101 10.06 -8.63 -19.00
N GLY A 102 10.36 -7.35 -19.22
CA GLY A 102 9.42 -6.24 -19.26
C GLY A 102 9.07 -5.88 -20.71
N TYR A 103 9.15 -4.60 -21.07
CA TYR A 103 8.85 -4.11 -22.42
C TYR A 103 9.91 -4.49 -23.47
N GLU A 104 11.07 -5.02 -23.07
CA GLU A 104 12.14 -5.41 -23.99
C GLU A 104 11.72 -6.55 -24.94
N ILE A 105 10.60 -7.23 -24.64
CA ILE A 105 9.97 -8.20 -25.54
C ILE A 105 9.49 -7.57 -26.86
N PHE A 106 9.20 -6.27 -26.88
CA PHE A 106 8.73 -5.54 -28.07
C PHE A 106 9.86 -4.99 -28.94
N ASP A 107 11.06 -4.84 -28.39
CA ASP A 107 12.24 -4.36 -29.13
C ASP A 107 12.80 -5.44 -30.08
N ARG A 108 12.44 -6.71 -29.86
CA ARG A 108 12.81 -7.82 -30.72
C ARG A 108 11.97 -7.78 -32.00
N SER A 109 12.65 -7.83 -33.14
CA SER A 109 12.18 -7.58 -34.51
C SER A 109 11.12 -8.55 -35.08
N ASP A 110 10.36 -9.26 -34.24
CA ASP A 110 9.29 -10.20 -34.64
C ASP A 110 7.94 -9.49 -34.90
N ALA A 111 7.93 -8.17 -35.13
CA ALA A 111 6.70 -7.38 -35.24
C ALA A 111 5.84 -7.69 -36.48
N LEU A 112 6.43 -8.20 -37.57
CA LEU A 112 5.72 -8.49 -38.81
C LEU A 112 4.99 -9.85 -38.74
N GLY A 113 3.65 -9.82 -38.77
CA GLY A 113 2.81 -11.03 -38.81
C GLY A 113 2.23 -11.49 -37.46
N THR A 114 2.38 -10.69 -36.40
CA THR A 114 1.76 -11.01 -35.09
C THR A 114 0.26 -10.73 -35.08
N THR A 115 -0.50 -11.57 -34.39
CA THR A 115 -1.95 -11.35 -34.20
C THR A 115 -2.19 -10.43 -32.99
N ASN A 116 -3.33 -9.73 -32.97
CA ASN A 116 -3.76 -8.93 -31.82
C ASN A 116 -3.78 -9.73 -30.50
N PHE A 117 -4.08 -11.03 -30.57
CA PHE A 117 -4.04 -11.90 -29.39
C PHE A 117 -2.61 -12.03 -28.84
N VAL A 118 -1.63 -12.30 -29.71
CA VAL A 118 -0.22 -12.41 -29.30
C VAL A 118 0.30 -11.08 -28.76
N GLN A 119 -0.06 -9.96 -29.39
CA GLN A 119 0.31 -8.63 -28.91
C GLN A 119 -0.25 -8.34 -27.51
N ASN A 120 -1.53 -8.68 -27.25
CA ASN A 120 -2.14 -8.52 -25.92
C ASN A 120 -1.47 -9.40 -24.86
N VAL A 121 -1.13 -10.65 -25.19
CA VAL A 121 -0.42 -11.54 -24.25
C VAL A 121 0.98 -11.01 -23.94
N ASN A 122 1.69 -10.50 -24.94
CA ASN A 122 3.00 -9.88 -24.74
C ASN A 122 2.90 -8.60 -23.93
N LEU A 123 1.84 -7.80 -24.12
CA LEU A 123 1.59 -6.58 -23.33
C LEU A 123 1.36 -6.91 -21.86
N VAL A 124 0.51 -7.90 -21.56
CA VAL A 124 0.28 -8.37 -20.18
C VAL A 124 1.58 -8.85 -19.55
N ARG A 125 2.36 -9.67 -20.27
CA ARG A 125 3.65 -10.16 -19.78
C ARG A 125 4.64 -9.03 -19.49
N ALA A 126 4.70 -8.03 -20.37
CA ALA A 126 5.55 -6.87 -20.18
C ALA A 126 5.13 -6.04 -18.95
N LEU A 127 3.83 -5.80 -18.77
CA LEU A 127 3.27 -5.11 -17.61
C LEU A 127 3.58 -5.85 -16.30
N GLU A 128 3.37 -7.17 -16.26
CA GLU A 128 3.71 -8.00 -15.10
C GLU A 128 5.20 -7.92 -14.76
N GLY A 129 6.07 -7.94 -15.77
CA GLY A 129 7.52 -7.81 -15.62
C GLY A 129 7.96 -6.45 -15.09
N GLU A 130 7.45 -5.36 -15.65
CA GLU A 130 7.77 -3.99 -15.21
C GLU A 130 7.24 -3.69 -13.81
N LEU A 131 6.02 -4.15 -13.50
CA LEU A 131 5.48 -4.03 -12.15
C LEU A 131 6.32 -4.82 -11.14
N ALA A 132 6.71 -6.05 -11.48
CA ALA A 132 7.60 -6.83 -10.63
C ALA A 132 8.96 -6.14 -10.41
N ARG A 133 9.55 -5.55 -11.46
CA ARG A 133 10.81 -4.80 -11.38
C ARG A 133 10.68 -3.55 -10.50
N THR A 134 9.59 -2.80 -10.68
CA THR A 134 9.29 -1.60 -9.88
C THR A 134 9.09 -1.96 -8.41
N ILE A 135 8.34 -3.02 -8.11
CA ILE A 135 8.13 -3.46 -6.72
C ILE A 135 9.44 -3.95 -6.08
N ARG A 136 10.32 -4.63 -6.82
CA ARG A 136 11.66 -5.03 -6.34
C ARG A 136 12.57 -3.84 -6.03
N SER A 137 12.29 -2.64 -6.55
CA SER A 137 13.08 -1.45 -6.22
C SER A 137 12.87 -0.96 -4.78
N PHE A 138 11.83 -1.45 -4.09
CA PHE A 138 11.64 -1.17 -2.67
C PHE A 138 12.68 -1.92 -1.82
N ASP A 139 13.35 -1.21 -0.92
CA ASP A 139 14.45 -1.76 -0.11
C ASP A 139 14.08 -3.03 0.68
N SER A 140 12.84 -3.13 1.16
CA SER A 140 12.37 -4.28 1.94
C SER A 140 12.09 -5.54 1.11
N ILE A 141 12.11 -5.44 -0.22
CA ILE A 141 11.66 -6.49 -1.14
C ILE A 141 12.85 -7.07 -1.89
N GLU A 142 13.07 -8.39 -1.75
CA GLU A 142 14.09 -9.14 -2.47
C GLU A 142 13.56 -9.63 -3.83
N GLY A 143 12.32 -10.10 -3.85
CA GLY A 143 11.67 -10.63 -5.03
C GLY A 143 10.21 -10.21 -5.12
N ALA A 144 9.72 -10.04 -6.34
CA ALA A 144 8.31 -9.78 -6.59
C ALA A 144 7.86 -10.50 -7.86
N ARG A 145 6.65 -11.02 -7.83
CA ARG A 145 5.93 -11.60 -8.97
C ARG A 145 4.52 -11.05 -8.99
N VAL A 146 4.10 -10.57 -10.15
CA VAL A 146 2.79 -9.98 -10.37
C VAL A 146 2.06 -10.84 -11.39
N HIS A 147 0.81 -11.15 -11.12
CA HIS A 147 -0.11 -11.81 -12.04
C HIS A 147 -1.30 -10.89 -12.28
N LEU A 148 -1.54 -10.57 -13.55
CA LEU A 148 -2.59 -9.65 -13.94
C LEU A 148 -3.65 -10.37 -14.77
N VAL A 149 -4.92 -10.19 -14.40
CA VAL A 149 -6.06 -10.70 -15.15
C VAL A 149 -6.75 -9.53 -15.83
N LEU A 150 -6.44 -9.34 -17.11
CA LEU A 150 -7.12 -8.35 -17.95
C LEU A 150 -8.30 -8.99 -18.69
N PRO A 151 -9.53 -8.50 -18.50
CA PRO A 151 -10.68 -9.00 -19.23
C PRO A 151 -10.60 -8.58 -20.71
N ARG A 152 -11.10 -9.43 -21.59
CA ARG A 152 -11.21 -9.11 -23.02
C ARG A 152 -12.47 -8.29 -23.26
N ARG A 153 -12.38 -7.25 -24.09
CA ARG A 153 -13.54 -6.44 -24.48
C ARG A 153 -14.46 -7.26 -25.37
N GLU A 154 -15.54 -7.77 -24.81
CA GLU A 154 -16.63 -8.39 -25.58
C GLU A 154 -17.45 -7.28 -26.24
N LEU A 155 -17.48 -7.22 -27.58
CA LEU A 155 -18.12 -6.15 -28.35
C LEU A 155 -19.65 -6.03 -28.14
N PHE A 156 -20.27 -7.00 -27.45
CA PHE A 156 -21.71 -7.10 -27.26
C PHE A 156 -22.14 -7.38 -25.81
N SER A 157 -21.21 -7.33 -24.85
CA SER A 157 -21.57 -7.47 -23.43
C SER A 157 -21.99 -6.12 -22.86
N ARG A 158 -23.13 -6.09 -22.17
CA ARG A 158 -23.52 -4.93 -21.34
C ARG A 158 -22.74 -4.86 -20.03
N GLU A 159 -22.09 -5.96 -19.65
CA GLU A 159 -21.35 -6.09 -18.41
C GLU A 159 -19.84 -6.03 -18.68
N THR A 160 -19.20 -5.00 -18.14
CA THR A 160 -17.75 -4.82 -18.16
C THR A 160 -17.15 -5.60 -17.00
N ARG A 161 -16.45 -6.70 -17.31
CA ARG A 161 -15.62 -7.36 -16.30
C ARG A 161 -14.51 -6.41 -15.88
N THR A 162 -14.24 -6.33 -14.57
CA THR A 162 -13.15 -5.52 -14.03
C THR A 162 -11.85 -6.34 -13.96
N PRO A 163 -10.68 -5.72 -14.15
CA PRO A 163 -9.40 -6.36 -13.95
C PRO A 163 -9.17 -6.78 -12.49
N SER A 164 -8.28 -7.76 -12.29
CA SER A 164 -7.80 -8.15 -10.97
C SER A 164 -6.31 -8.48 -11.00
N ALA A 165 -5.64 -8.36 -9.85
CA ALA A 165 -4.22 -8.64 -9.74
C ALA A 165 -3.89 -9.44 -8.47
N SER A 166 -2.87 -10.30 -8.58
CA SER A 166 -2.27 -11.00 -7.46
C SER A 166 -0.77 -10.72 -7.43
N VAL A 167 -0.28 -10.24 -6.29
CA VAL A 167 1.12 -9.87 -6.09
C VAL A 167 1.71 -10.76 -5.01
N ILE A 168 2.79 -11.44 -5.35
CA ILE A 168 3.59 -12.21 -4.40
C ILE A 168 4.88 -11.45 -4.18
N VAL A 169 5.17 -11.13 -2.93
CA VAL A 169 6.41 -10.46 -2.51
C VAL A 169 7.26 -11.41 -1.68
N LYS A 170 8.57 -11.31 -1.84
CA LYS A 170 9.57 -11.97 -0.99
C LYS A 170 10.32 -10.88 -0.25
N THR A 171 10.23 -10.87 1.07
CA THR A 171 10.85 -9.85 1.92
C THR A 171 12.31 -10.18 2.23
N ARG A 172 13.15 -9.14 2.39
CA ARG A 172 14.56 -9.32 2.75
C ARG A 172 14.69 -9.57 4.25
N ALA A 173 15.44 -10.61 4.63
CA ALA A 173 15.92 -10.86 6.00
C ALA A 173 14.83 -10.95 7.10
N ASN A 174 13.76 -11.72 6.87
CA ASN A 174 12.70 -11.98 7.86
C ASN A 174 12.05 -10.69 8.43
N ARG A 175 12.13 -9.58 7.68
CA ARG A 175 11.48 -8.32 8.05
C ARG A 175 10.05 -8.37 7.56
N ARG A 176 9.10 -8.17 8.47
CA ARG A 176 7.68 -8.03 8.11
C ARG A 176 7.50 -6.75 7.32
N LEU A 177 6.71 -6.81 6.24
CA LEU A 177 6.38 -5.65 5.45
C LEU A 177 5.39 -4.76 6.23
N GLU A 178 5.72 -3.47 6.37
CA GLU A 178 4.82 -2.51 7.02
C GLU A 178 3.54 -2.31 6.19
N ILE A 179 2.41 -2.09 6.87
CA ILE A 179 1.10 -1.87 6.24
C ILE A 179 1.12 -0.68 5.26
N SER A 180 1.88 0.37 5.60
CA SER A 180 2.09 1.54 4.73
C SER A 180 2.71 1.15 3.37
N ARG A 181 3.67 0.21 3.38
CA ARG A 181 4.34 -0.30 2.18
C ARG A 181 3.42 -1.22 1.37
N VAL A 182 2.65 -2.05 2.04
CA VAL A 182 1.62 -2.90 1.40
C VAL A 182 0.62 -2.03 0.64
N ARG A 183 0.08 -0.98 1.27
CA ARG A 183 -0.84 -0.03 0.62
C ARG A 183 -0.19 0.70 -0.55
N ALA A 184 1.07 1.10 -0.42
CA ALA A 184 1.82 1.72 -1.53
C ALA A 184 1.92 0.80 -2.74
N ILE A 185 2.17 -0.50 -2.53
CA ILE A 185 2.19 -1.51 -3.61
C ILE A 185 0.80 -1.66 -4.25
N GLN A 186 -0.28 -1.69 -3.46
CA GLN A 186 -1.65 -1.75 -4.00
C GLN A 186 -1.95 -0.54 -4.89
N HIS A 187 -1.65 0.68 -4.43
CA HIS A 187 -1.89 1.89 -5.21
C HIS A 187 -1.03 1.95 -6.48
N LEU A 188 0.23 1.53 -6.40
CA LEU A 188 1.11 1.44 -7.56
C LEU A 188 0.51 0.53 -8.64
N VAL A 189 0.11 -0.69 -8.27
CA VAL A 189 -0.45 -1.67 -9.20
C VAL A 189 -1.80 -1.20 -9.75
N ALA A 190 -2.68 -0.65 -8.90
CA ALA A 190 -3.96 -0.08 -9.34
C ALA A 190 -3.78 1.05 -10.36
N SER A 191 -2.80 1.94 -10.13
CA SER A 191 -2.54 3.06 -11.04
C SER A 191 -1.91 2.66 -12.37
N ALA A 192 -1.24 1.51 -12.42
CA ALA A 192 -0.55 1.02 -13.61
C ALA A 192 -1.46 0.28 -14.59
N VAL A 193 -2.66 -0.11 -14.16
CA VAL A 193 -3.59 -0.90 -14.96
C VAL A 193 -4.93 -0.19 -15.05
N ASP A 194 -5.38 0.07 -16.28
CA ASP A 194 -6.66 0.72 -16.51
C ASP A 194 -7.83 -0.11 -15.94
N GLY A 195 -8.71 0.55 -15.18
CA GLY A 195 -9.87 -0.05 -14.54
C GLY A 195 -9.59 -0.95 -13.32
N LEU A 196 -8.33 -1.09 -12.88
CA LEU A 196 -8.00 -1.88 -11.69
C LEU A 196 -8.14 -1.05 -10.41
N THR A 197 -8.99 -1.49 -9.48
CA THR A 197 -9.16 -0.87 -8.16
C THR A 197 -8.30 -1.57 -7.10
N THR A 198 -7.92 -0.84 -6.04
CA THR A 198 -7.15 -1.41 -4.92
C THR A 198 -7.89 -2.56 -4.22
N SER A 199 -9.22 -2.53 -4.24
CA SER A 199 -10.09 -3.59 -3.69
C SER A 199 -9.98 -4.93 -4.41
N LYS A 200 -9.44 -4.98 -5.63
CA LYS A 200 -9.27 -6.18 -6.49
C LYS A 200 -7.83 -6.72 -6.50
N ILE A 201 -6.99 -6.25 -5.57
CA ILE A 201 -5.57 -6.60 -5.51
C ILE A 201 -5.31 -7.41 -4.24
N SER A 202 -4.81 -8.63 -4.41
CA SER A 202 -4.36 -9.49 -3.31
C SER A 202 -2.84 -9.45 -3.22
N ILE A 203 -2.30 -9.30 -2.00
CA ILE A 203 -0.85 -9.30 -1.75
C ILE A 203 -0.52 -10.39 -0.74
N VAL A 204 0.40 -11.27 -1.10
CA VAL A 204 0.84 -12.42 -0.30
C VAL A 204 2.36 -12.40 -0.14
N ASP A 205 2.83 -12.76 1.05
CA ASP A 205 4.26 -12.93 1.34
C ASP A 205 4.76 -14.33 0.96
N ASP A 206 6.08 -14.53 0.88
CA ASP A 206 6.71 -15.82 0.54
C ASP A 206 6.36 -16.95 1.52
N SER A 207 6.02 -16.60 2.75
CA SER A 207 5.59 -17.49 3.83
C SER A 207 4.11 -17.88 3.76
N GLY A 208 3.37 -17.39 2.75
CA GLY A 208 1.94 -17.66 2.57
C GLY A 208 1.02 -16.79 3.42
N ASN A 209 1.56 -15.75 4.07
CA ASN A 209 0.77 -14.80 4.84
C ASN A 209 0.08 -13.80 3.91
N LEU A 210 -1.23 -13.64 4.04
CA LEU A 210 -1.98 -12.62 3.32
C LEU A 210 -1.71 -11.25 3.96
N LEU A 211 -1.09 -10.36 3.20
CA LEU A 211 -0.75 -8.99 3.64
C LEU A 211 -1.85 -7.99 3.28
N ALA A 212 -2.54 -8.22 2.17
CA ALA A 212 -3.71 -7.45 1.76
C ALA A 212 -4.73 -8.36 1.10
N GLN A 213 -5.98 -8.28 1.54
CA GLN A 213 -7.09 -9.04 0.99
C GLN A 213 -7.89 -8.18 0.00
N SER A 214 -8.33 -8.81 -1.09
CA SER A 214 -9.32 -8.24 -2.00
C SER A 214 -10.62 -7.99 -1.23
N GLN A 215 -10.98 -6.72 -1.01
CA GLN A 215 -12.09 -6.29 -0.15
C GLN A 215 -13.48 -6.65 -0.68
N GLU A 216 -13.59 -7.17 -1.91
CA GLU A 216 -14.88 -7.46 -2.53
C GLU A 216 -15.56 -8.75 -2.03
N SER A 217 -14.87 -9.61 -1.27
CA SER A 217 -15.40 -10.94 -0.94
C SER A 217 -15.97 -11.11 0.47
N GLU A 218 -15.81 -10.17 1.42
CA GLU A 218 -16.39 -10.32 2.77
C GLU A 218 -16.69 -8.97 3.42
N ASN A 219 -17.80 -8.33 3.03
CA ASN A 219 -18.31 -7.10 3.67
C ASN A 219 -18.68 -7.24 5.16
N GLY A 220 -18.61 -8.44 5.76
CA GLY A 220 -18.99 -8.68 7.16
C GLY A 220 -17.83 -8.80 8.16
N LEU A 221 -16.79 -9.57 7.83
CA LEU A 221 -15.72 -9.91 8.77
C LEU A 221 -14.51 -8.96 8.67
N ALA A 222 -14.15 -8.53 7.46
CA ALA A 222 -13.06 -7.57 7.25
C ALA A 222 -13.43 -6.17 7.77
N SER A 223 -14.70 -5.76 7.60
CA SER A 223 -15.23 -4.52 8.16
C SER A 223 -15.18 -4.54 9.68
N ALA A 224 -15.62 -5.63 10.33
CA ALA A 224 -15.60 -5.74 11.80
C ALA A 224 -14.18 -5.59 12.39
N ALA A 225 -13.17 -6.20 11.77
CA ALA A 225 -11.78 -6.04 12.22
C ALA A 225 -11.27 -4.60 12.06
N THR A 226 -11.64 -3.91 10.97
CA THR A 226 -11.27 -2.50 10.77
C THR A 226 -12.01 -1.55 11.71
N LEU A 227 -13.27 -1.86 12.05
CA LEU A 227 -14.08 -1.08 13.00
C LEU A 227 -13.52 -1.23 14.42
N GLU A 228 -13.13 -2.45 14.80
CA GLU A 228 -12.46 -2.70 16.08
C GLU A 228 -11.09 -1.99 16.16
N GLU A 229 -10.32 -1.99 15.07
CA GLU A 229 -9.05 -1.24 15.01
C GLU A 229 -9.28 0.27 15.19
N ALA A 230 -10.29 0.84 14.54
CA ALA A 230 -10.66 2.25 14.69
C ALA A 230 -11.09 2.58 16.13
N ARG A 231 -11.79 1.65 16.80
CA ARG A 231 -12.16 1.77 18.21
C ARG A 231 -10.95 1.78 19.12
N LEU A 232 -10.07 0.79 18.98
CA LEU A 232 -8.85 0.70 19.79
C LEU A 232 -7.92 1.90 19.56
N GLU A 233 -7.83 2.41 18.32
CA GLU A 233 -7.05 3.62 18.03
C GLU A 233 -7.62 4.84 18.76
N THR A 234 -8.93 5.02 18.73
CA THR A 234 -9.63 6.14 19.38
C THR A 234 -9.49 6.08 20.90
N GLU A 235 -9.72 4.90 21.49
CA GLU A 235 -9.49 4.64 22.92
C GLU A 235 -8.03 4.95 23.30
N SER A 236 -7.07 4.51 22.48
CA SER A 236 -5.65 4.73 22.75
C SER A 236 -5.23 6.19 22.66
N ARG A 237 -5.77 6.91 21.68
CA ARG A 237 -5.55 8.34 21.49
C ARG A 237 -6.08 9.13 22.68
N LEU A 238 -7.31 8.85 23.13
CA LEU A 238 -7.94 9.50 24.28
C LEU A 238 -7.17 9.19 25.57
N ARG A 239 -6.84 7.92 25.81
CA ARG A 239 -6.02 7.49 26.96
C ARG A 239 -4.72 8.28 27.04
N SER A 240 -3.98 8.34 25.94
CA SER A 240 -2.70 9.03 25.88
C SER A 240 -2.82 10.55 26.03
N ASN A 241 -3.92 11.15 25.54
CA ASN A 241 -4.22 12.57 25.78
C ASN A 241 -4.47 12.87 27.26
N ILE A 242 -5.25 12.02 27.93
CA ILE A 242 -5.56 12.15 29.36
C ILE A 242 -4.27 12.00 30.19
N GLU A 243 -3.50 10.94 29.96
CA GLU A 243 -2.25 10.68 30.67
C GLU A 243 -1.29 11.86 30.51
N ARG A 244 -1.01 12.31 29.27
CA ARG A 244 -0.10 13.45 29.03
C ARG A 244 -0.53 14.75 29.71
N LEU A 245 -1.84 15.00 29.81
CA LEU A 245 -2.35 16.21 30.43
C LEU A 245 -2.14 16.17 31.94
N ILE A 246 -2.48 15.05 32.58
CA ILE A 246 -2.44 14.93 34.03
C ILE A 246 -0.99 14.71 34.51
N GLU A 247 -0.17 13.97 33.76
CA GLU A 247 1.26 13.72 34.06
C GLU A 247 2.06 14.99 34.29
N ARG A 248 1.75 16.09 33.58
CA ARG A 248 2.42 17.39 33.78
C ARG A 248 2.20 17.98 35.17
N THR A 249 1.10 17.60 35.83
CA THR A 249 0.75 18.10 37.16
C THR A 249 1.20 17.14 38.26
N VAL A 250 1.12 15.84 38.01
CA VAL A 250 1.28 14.79 39.04
C VAL A 250 2.59 14.01 38.96
N GLY A 251 3.33 14.14 37.87
CA GLY A 251 4.56 13.41 37.60
C GLY A 251 4.39 12.28 36.58
N PHE A 252 5.47 11.99 35.85
CA PHE A 252 5.50 10.92 34.86
C PHE A 252 5.26 9.54 35.50
N GLY A 253 4.39 8.72 34.90
CA GLY A 253 4.07 7.38 35.41
C GLY A 253 3.25 7.35 36.71
N LYS A 254 2.69 8.49 37.13
CA LYS A 254 1.83 8.62 38.32
C LYS A 254 0.34 8.66 37.99
N VAL A 255 -0.01 8.40 36.74
CA VAL A 255 -1.39 8.33 36.24
C VAL A 255 -1.54 7.11 35.35
N ARG A 256 -2.70 6.48 35.42
CA ARG A 256 -3.15 5.49 34.46
C ARG A 256 -4.58 5.81 34.09
N ALA A 257 -4.85 6.05 32.82
CA ALA A 257 -6.21 6.17 32.32
C ALA A 257 -6.62 4.88 31.63
N GLU A 258 -7.89 4.51 31.74
CA GLU A 258 -8.53 3.51 30.91
C GLU A 258 -9.78 4.14 30.29
N VAL A 259 -9.94 3.93 28.99
CA VAL A 259 -10.99 4.59 28.20
C VAL A 259 -11.67 3.52 27.37
N SER A 260 -13.00 3.41 27.50
CA SER A 260 -13.83 2.55 26.68
C SER A 260 -14.79 3.43 25.87
N VAL A 261 -14.81 3.25 24.55
CA VAL A 261 -15.60 4.07 23.63
C VAL A 261 -16.58 3.17 22.89
N ASP A 262 -17.87 3.40 23.09
CA ASP A 262 -18.94 2.82 22.27
C ASP A 262 -19.16 3.69 21.05
N MET A 263 -19.09 3.10 19.85
CA MET A 263 -19.25 3.83 18.59
C MET A 263 -20.35 3.22 17.76
N ASP A 264 -21.16 4.09 17.17
CA ASP A 264 -22.15 3.72 16.17
C ASP A 264 -21.48 3.68 14.79
N PHE A 265 -21.56 2.51 14.16
CA PHE A 265 -21.01 2.27 12.83
C PHE A 265 -22.09 2.16 11.75
N ASP A 266 -23.34 2.49 12.08
CA ASP A 266 -24.43 2.49 11.14
C ASP A 266 -24.29 3.65 10.16
N ARG A 267 -24.24 3.32 8.87
CA ARG A 267 -24.30 4.33 7.81
C ARG A 267 -25.75 4.63 7.47
N VAL A 268 -26.26 5.74 7.98
CA VAL A 268 -27.63 6.18 7.72
C VAL A 268 -27.65 7.12 6.51
N THR A 269 -28.45 6.78 5.50
CA THR A 269 -28.75 7.66 4.36
C THR A 269 -30.20 8.10 4.48
N GLU A 270 -30.40 9.35 4.86
CA GLU A 270 -31.71 9.97 4.98
C GLU A 270 -31.97 10.83 3.73
N SER A 271 -33.12 10.62 3.10
CA SER A 271 -33.53 11.35 1.90
C SER A 271 -34.86 12.04 2.17
N ASP A 272 -34.79 13.33 2.50
CA ASP A 272 -35.96 14.16 2.71
C ASP A 272 -36.37 14.83 1.40
N GLU A 273 -37.62 14.60 1.00
CA GLU A 273 -38.24 15.30 -0.12
C GLU A 273 -39.33 16.23 0.42
N THR A 274 -39.06 17.54 0.37
CA THR A 274 -40.02 18.57 0.78
C THR A 274 -40.57 19.28 -0.45
N PHE A 275 -41.90 19.41 -0.49
CA PHE A 275 -42.62 20.15 -1.53
C PHE A 275 -43.13 21.46 -0.95
N ASP A 276 -42.86 22.57 -1.63
CA ASP A 276 -43.42 23.88 -1.27
C ASP A 276 -44.78 24.07 -1.98
N PRO A 277 -45.92 24.02 -1.27
CA PRO A 277 -47.24 24.16 -1.87
C PRO A 277 -47.52 25.59 -2.38
N LEU A 278 -46.76 26.59 -1.96
CA LEU A 278 -46.96 27.99 -2.38
C LEU A 278 -46.10 28.37 -3.59
N GLY A 279 -45.01 27.64 -3.83
CA GLY A 279 -44.11 27.82 -4.98
C GLY A 279 -44.57 27.10 -6.25
N GLN A 280 -45.88 27.04 -6.51
CA GLN A 280 -46.43 26.43 -7.72
C GLN A 280 -46.20 27.37 -8.92
N VAL A 281 -45.60 26.85 -9.98
CA VAL A 281 -45.35 27.60 -11.22
C VAL A 281 -46.04 26.88 -12.37
N GLU A 282 -46.82 27.59 -13.17
CA GLU A 282 -47.48 27.00 -14.34
C GLU A 282 -46.42 26.53 -15.35
N ARG A 283 -46.38 25.23 -15.64
CA ARG A 283 -45.49 24.63 -16.65
C ARG A 283 -46.10 24.69 -18.04
N SER A 284 -47.40 24.40 -18.16
CA SER A 284 -48.11 24.47 -19.45
C SER A 284 -49.60 24.72 -19.23
N THR A 285 -50.21 25.57 -20.04
CA THR A 285 -51.66 25.73 -20.14
C THR A 285 -52.12 25.31 -21.53
N GLN A 286 -53.14 24.44 -21.59
CA GLN A 286 -53.83 24.07 -22.82
C GLN A 286 -55.28 24.51 -22.68
N ARG A 287 -55.70 25.44 -23.53
CA ARG A 287 -57.07 25.95 -23.57
C ARG A 287 -57.71 25.57 -24.90
N ILE A 288 -58.75 24.73 -24.85
CA ILE A 288 -59.59 24.40 -25.98
C ILE A 288 -60.87 25.22 -25.84
N THR A 289 -61.12 26.12 -26.80
CA THR A 289 -62.36 26.87 -26.89
C THR A 289 -63.08 26.42 -28.14
N GLU A 290 -64.19 25.74 -27.96
CA GLU A 290 -65.09 25.32 -29.04
C GLU A 290 -66.32 26.22 -28.98
N ASN A 291 -66.48 27.05 -30.00
CA ASN A 291 -67.66 27.88 -30.20
C ASN A 291 -68.35 27.34 -31.44
N SER A 292 -69.43 26.59 -31.24
CA SER A 292 -70.28 26.14 -32.33
C SER A 292 -71.55 26.98 -32.32
N LYS A 293 -71.80 27.62 -33.46
CA LYS A 293 -73.02 28.37 -33.71
C LYS A 293 -73.73 27.68 -34.87
N GLU A 294 -74.72 26.86 -34.53
CA GLU A 294 -75.55 26.20 -35.51
C GLU A 294 -76.75 27.09 -35.80
N ILE A 295 -76.80 27.59 -37.03
CA ILE A 295 -77.94 28.34 -37.55
C ILE A 295 -78.66 27.38 -38.48
N GLU A 296 -79.72 26.76 -37.97
CA GLU A 296 -80.65 25.98 -38.78
C GLU A 296 -81.44 26.96 -39.65
N GLY A 297 -80.90 27.27 -40.82
CA GLY A 297 -81.69 27.90 -41.88
C GLY A 297 -82.74 26.88 -42.32
N SER A 298 -84.00 27.14 -42.03
CA SER A 298 -85.09 26.41 -42.68
C SER A 298 -84.94 26.59 -44.19
N ASP A 299 -84.44 25.55 -44.86
CA ASP A 299 -84.51 25.42 -46.32
C ASP A 299 -85.97 25.13 -46.68
N ASP A 300 -86.84 26.11 -46.44
CA ASP A 300 -88.23 26.08 -46.87
C ASP A 300 -88.32 26.59 -48.31
N ASN A 301 -87.66 25.86 -49.21
CA ASN A 301 -87.98 25.89 -50.62
C ASN A 301 -88.94 24.74 -50.95
N THR A 302 -89.91 24.48 -50.05
CA THR A 302 -91.02 23.59 -50.38
C THR A 302 -91.91 24.30 -51.41
N VAL A 303 -91.90 23.77 -52.63
CA VAL A 303 -92.70 24.28 -53.76
C VAL A 303 -94.20 24.12 -53.45
N THR A 304 -94.83 25.19 -52.96
CA THR A 304 -96.29 25.23 -52.80
C THR A 304 -96.93 25.82 -54.05
N VAL A 305 -98.13 25.32 -54.38
CA VAL A 305 -98.89 25.68 -55.59
C VAL A 305 -99.23 27.18 -55.65
N ALA A 306 -99.12 27.91 -54.54
CA ALA A 306 -99.31 29.35 -54.46
C ALA A 306 -98.22 30.17 -55.18
N ASN A 307 -97.01 29.63 -55.37
CA ASN A 307 -95.88 30.36 -55.97
C ASN A 307 -95.85 30.36 -57.52
N ASN A 308 -96.85 29.76 -58.20
CA ASN A 308 -96.87 29.58 -59.65
C ASN A 308 -98.07 30.25 -60.37
N LEU A 309 -98.76 31.16 -59.69
CA LEU A 309 -99.80 32.00 -60.31
C LEU A 309 -99.16 33.34 -60.70
N PRO A 310 -99.09 33.68 -62.00
CA PRO A 310 -98.62 34.99 -62.41
C PRO A 310 -99.69 36.03 -62.05
N GLU A 311 -99.23 37.11 -61.44
CA GLU A 311 -99.98 38.36 -61.20
C GLU A 311 -100.89 38.37 -59.96
N THR A 312 -100.27 38.49 -58.79
CA THR A 312 -100.83 39.25 -57.67
C THR A 312 -99.70 39.99 -56.96
N GLN A 313 -99.87 41.31 -56.79
CA GLN A 313 -98.96 42.16 -56.01
C GLN A 313 -98.87 41.61 -54.58
N ALA A 314 -97.69 41.18 -54.17
CA ALA A 314 -97.40 40.81 -52.79
C ALA A 314 -96.88 42.05 -52.05
N ASP A 315 -97.62 42.42 -51.00
CA ASP A 315 -97.23 43.35 -49.94
C ASP A 315 -95.87 42.98 -49.35
N GLU A 316 -94.97 43.97 -49.28
CA GLU A 316 -93.80 43.95 -48.41
C GLU A 316 -94.27 44.04 -46.95
N ASN A 317 -94.63 42.92 -46.34
CA ASN A 317 -94.59 42.73 -44.89
C ASN A 317 -94.90 41.28 -44.54
N ASN A 318 -93.87 40.43 -44.55
CA ASN A 318 -93.90 39.14 -43.89
C ASN A 318 -92.85 39.18 -42.75
N PRO A 319 -93.25 39.10 -41.47
CA PRO A 319 -92.30 38.98 -40.37
C PRO A 319 -91.59 37.64 -40.50
N GLY A 320 -90.27 37.67 -40.71
CA GLY A 320 -89.42 36.48 -40.77
C GLY A 320 -89.65 35.59 -39.54
N GLY A 321 -89.87 34.30 -39.78
CA GLY A 321 -90.05 33.30 -38.74
C GLY A 321 -88.87 33.27 -37.76
N PRO A 322 -89.09 32.81 -36.52
CA PRO A 322 -88.05 32.80 -35.49
C PRO A 322 -86.86 31.95 -35.92
N ILE A 323 -85.72 32.60 -36.13
CA ILE A 323 -84.43 31.93 -36.34
C ILE A 323 -84.02 31.34 -34.99
N ASN A 324 -84.17 30.03 -34.81
CA ASN A 324 -83.56 29.33 -33.69
C ASN A 324 -82.07 29.19 -33.98
N SER A 325 -81.24 29.89 -33.21
CA SER A 325 -79.80 29.69 -33.21
C SER A 325 -79.40 29.01 -31.91
N ILE A 326 -78.76 27.85 -32.01
CA ILE A 326 -78.17 27.17 -30.87
C ILE A 326 -76.69 27.53 -30.85
N GLU A 327 -76.30 28.22 -29.80
CA GLU A 327 -74.91 28.57 -29.53
C GLU A 327 -74.42 27.69 -28.38
N THR A 328 -73.47 26.79 -28.69
CA THR A 328 -72.80 25.96 -27.68
C THR A 328 -71.36 26.43 -27.55
N ASN A 329 -71.05 26.95 -26.36
CA ASN A 329 -69.70 27.37 -25.98
C ASN A 329 -69.13 26.35 -24.99
N ARG A 330 -68.06 25.65 -25.38
CA ARG A 330 -67.28 24.75 -24.52
C ARG A 330 -65.87 25.33 -24.37
N THR A 331 -65.51 25.67 -23.14
CA THR A 331 -64.13 26.03 -22.79
C THR A 331 -63.57 24.96 -21.87
N GLU A 332 -62.48 24.33 -22.29
CA GLU A 332 -61.75 23.33 -21.53
C GLU A 332 -60.32 23.85 -21.32
N GLU A 333 -59.92 23.99 -20.05
CA GLU A 333 -58.61 24.51 -19.66
C GLU A 333 -57.89 23.47 -18.79
N THR A 334 -56.72 23.03 -19.23
CA THR A 334 -55.84 22.14 -18.47
C THR A 334 -54.57 22.90 -18.14
N ILE A 335 -54.31 23.14 -16.85
CA ILE A 335 -53.09 23.81 -16.36
C ILE A 335 -52.25 22.77 -15.62
N ASN A 336 -51.04 22.53 -16.11
CA ASN A 336 -50.05 21.71 -15.43
C ASN A 336 -49.14 22.61 -14.61
N TYR A 337 -49.04 22.33 -13.32
CA TYR A 337 -48.13 23.04 -12.40
C TYR A 337 -46.87 22.21 -12.18
N GLU A 338 -45.74 22.89 -12.06
CA GLU A 338 -44.55 22.34 -11.43
C GLU A 338 -44.52 22.84 -9.98
N ILE A 339 -44.38 21.92 -9.03
CA ILE A 339 -44.21 22.24 -7.61
C ILE A 339 -42.72 22.25 -7.32
N THR A 340 -42.25 23.28 -6.62
CA THR A 340 -40.84 23.35 -6.20
C THR A 340 -40.53 22.16 -5.30
N LYS A 341 -39.60 21.31 -5.75
CA LYS A 341 -39.09 20.14 -5.02
C LYS A 341 -37.72 20.47 -4.44
N SER A 342 -37.57 20.32 -3.14
CA SER A 342 -36.26 20.33 -2.48
C SER A 342 -35.95 18.93 -1.98
N THR A 343 -34.88 18.33 -2.51
CA THR A 343 -34.35 17.05 -2.04
C THR A 343 -33.11 17.33 -1.23
N THR A 344 -33.15 16.96 0.05
CA THR A 344 -31.97 16.96 0.92
C THR A 344 -31.57 15.52 1.18
N THR A 345 -30.38 15.14 0.73
CA THR A 345 -29.79 13.85 1.06
C THR A 345 -28.76 14.08 2.16
N ARG A 346 -29.01 13.53 3.35
CA ARG A 346 -28.06 13.52 4.46
C ARG A 346 -27.44 12.12 4.53
N ILE A 347 -26.13 12.07 4.35
CA ILE A 347 -25.33 10.86 4.56
C ILE A 347 -24.63 11.07 5.90
N GLN A 348 -25.05 10.30 6.91
CA GLN A 348 -24.32 10.20 8.16
C GLN A 348 -23.27 9.10 7.99
N GLU A 349 -22.01 9.50 8.00
CA GLU A 349 -20.88 8.58 7.93
C GLU A 349 -20.74 7.86 9.28
N SER A 350 -20.20 6.64 9.25
CA SER A 350 -20.02 5.81 10.43
C SER A 350 -18.84 6.29 11.30
N GLY A 351 -18.90 6.02 12.60
CA GLY A 351 -17.82 6.33 13.56
C GLY A 351 -18.13 7.44 14.56
N ASP A 352 -19.41 7.79 14.75
CA ASP A 352 -19.83 8.68 15.83
C ASP A 352 -19.70 7.96 17.19
N ILE A 353 -19.29 8.71 18.22
CA ILE A 353 -19.17 8.17 19.58
C ILE A 353 -20.56 8.19 20.23
N GLU A 354 -21.13 7.02 20.48
CA GLU A 354 -22.41 6.87 21.16
C GLU A 354 -22.25 7.09 22.67
N ARG A 355 -21.19 6.52 23.28
CA ARG A 355 -20.96 6.63 24.72
C ARG A 355 -19.48 6.49 25.07
N LEU A 356 -19.03 7.30 26.03
CA LEU A 356 -17.66 7.25 26.53
C LEU A 356 -17.62 6.97 28.04
N THR A 357 -16.82 5.96 28.41
CA THR A 357 -16.55 5.60 29.81
C THR A 357 -15.07 5.75 30.09
N VAL A 358 -14.72 6.59 31.07
CA VAL A 358 -13.34 6.88 31.43
C VAL A 358 -13.11 6.63 32.91
N ALA A 359 -12.11 5.82 33.21
CA ALA A 359 -11.61 5.62 34.56
C ALA A 359 -10.18 6.16 34.64
N VAL A 360 -9.92 7.07 35.58
CA VAL A 360 -8.58 7.63 35.78
C VAL A 360 -8.09 7.28 37.19
N LEU A 361 -6.98 6.55 37.22
CA LEU A 361 -6.24 6.26 38.44
C LEU A 361 -5.12 7.27 38.59
N VAL A 362 -5.03 7.84 39.78
CA VAL A 362 -4.07 8.90 40.09
C VAL A 362 -3.29 8.50 41.35
N ASP A 363 -1.95 8.47 41.29
CA ASP A 363 -1.13 8.15 42.46
C ASP A 363 -1.10 9.30 43.47
N GLY A 364 -0.79 9.00 44.73
CA GLY A 364 -0.68 10.00 45.80
C GLY A 364 0.59 10.86 45.70
N ILE A 365 0.75 11.74 46.68
CA ILE A 365 1.93 12.60 46.81
C ILE A 365 2.91 11.89 47.74
N GLN A 366 4.13 11.68 47.25
CA GLN A 366 5.25 11.20 48.05
C GLN A 366 6.02 12.40 48.60
N LYS A 367 6.09 12.53 49.92
CA LYS A 367 6.95 13.53 50.59
C LYS A 367 8.18 12.82 51.14
N ILE A 368 9.35 13.38 50.88
CA ILE A 368 10.60 12.93 51.46
C ILE A 368 10.81 13.79 52.71
N ASP A 369 10.77 13.16 53.89
CA ASP A 369 11.03 13.84 55.15
C ASP A 369 12.54 14.11 55.32
N GLU A 370 12.94 14.99 56.25
CA GLU A 370 14.35 15.38 56.49
C GLU A 370 15.29 14.20 56.79
N ASN A 371 14.73 13.04 57.15
CA ASN A 371 15.44 11.79 57.43
C ASN A 371 15.56 10.84 56.21
N GLY A 372 15.08 11.25 55.03
CA GLY A 372 15.10 10.44 53.82
C GLY A 372 14.01 9.36 53.76
N GLU A 373 13.03 9.39 54.67
CA GLU A 373 11.88 8.49 54.68
C GLU A 373 10.78 9.03 53.75
N VAL A 374 10.24 8.17 52.89
CA VAL A 374 9.22 8.54 51.90
C VAL A 374 7.83 8.28 52.49
N THR A 375 7.15 9.35 52.91
CA THR A 375 5.80 9.28 53.45
C THR A 375 4.77 9.46 52.32
N TYR A 376 3.91 8.46 52.12
CA TYR A 376 2.82 8.51 51.15
C TYR A 376 1.62 9.25 51.73
N THR A 377 1.11 10.25 50.99
CA THR A 377 -0.12 10.98 51.34
C THR A 377 -1.11 10.92 50.19
N PRO A 378 -2.37 10.50 50.43
CA PRO A 378 -3.38 10.54 49.40
C PRO A 378 -3.70 11.99 49.02
N ARG A 379 -4.01 12.23 47.74
CA ARG A 379 -4.50 13.52 47.24
C ARG A 379 -5.84 13.89 47.87
N THR A 380 -6.06 15.19 47.97
CA THR A 380 -7.30 15.75 48.53
C THR A 380 -8.46 15.62 47.54
N GLN A 381 -9.70 15.59 48.03
CA GLN A 381 -10.88 15.49 47.17
C GLN A 381 -10.98 16.69 46.19
N GLU A 382 -10.63 17.90 46.63
CA GLU A 382 -10.65 19.09 45.79
C GLU A 382 -9.68 19.00 44.59
N GLU A 383 -8.52 18.36 44.76
CA GLU A 383 -7.59 18.11 43.67
C GLU A 383 -8.14 17.07 42.68
N LEU A 384 -8.79 16.02 43.18
CA LEU A 384 -9.43 15.01 42.35
C LEU A 384 -10.58 15.60 41.53
N ASP A 385 -11.38 16.52 42.10
CA ASP A 385 -12.47 17.18 41.39
C ASP A 385 -11.95 18.10 40.27
N LYS A 386 -10.82 18.80 40.50
CA LYS A 386 -10.13 19.59 39.46
C LYS A 386 -9.61 18.70 38.34
N ILE A 387 -9.00 17.57 38.68
CA ILE A 387 -8.53 16.59 37.69
C ILE A 387 -9.73 16.04 36.89
N ALA A 388 -10.82 15.67 37.55
CA ALA A 388 -12.04 15.20 36.88
C ALA A 388 -12.59 16.25 35.90
N SER A 389 -12.52 17.53 36.26
CA SER A 389 -12.95 18.64 35.40
C SER A 389 -12.06 18.79 34.16
N LEU A 390 -10.74 18.64 34.32
CA LEU A 390 -9.79 18.63 33.20
C LEU A 390 -10.01 17.44 32.26
N VAL A 391 -10.28 16.26 32.83
CA VAL A 391 -10.61 15.05 32.04
C VAL A 391 -11.87 15.28 31.23
N ARG A 392 -12.95 15.80 31.84
CA ARG A 392 -14.21 16.13 31.15
C ARG A 392 -14.00 17.02 29.93
N THR A 393 -13.22 18.09 30.07
CA THR A 393 -12.95 19.01 28.95
C THR A 393 -12.10 18.36 27.85
N THR A 394 -11.18 17.45 28.21
CA THR A 394 -10.25 16.82 27.27
C THR A 394 -10.92 15.78 26.39
N VAL A 395 -11.87 15.03 26.96
CA VAL A 395 -12.57 13.95 26.25
C VAL A 395 -13.81 14.42 25.49
N GLY A 396 -14.22 15.69 25.67
CA GLY A 396 -15.47 16.20 25.12
C GLY A 396 -16.68 15.53 25.78
N TYR A 397 -16.69 15.52 27.11
CA TYR A 397 -17.76 14.96 27.93
C TYR A 397 -19.12 15.53 27.52
N ASP A 398 -20.05 14.64 27.22
CA ASP A 398 -21.43 14.99 26.89
C ASP A 398 -22.40 14.21 27.81
N GLN A 399 -23.24 14.96 28.52
CA GLN A 399 -24.24 14.40 29.41
C GLN A 399 -25.41 13.78 28.62
N GLU A 400 -25.74 14.30 27.44
CA GLU A 400 -26.83 13.79 26.61
C GLU A 400 -26.47 12.43 26.00
N ARG A 401 -25.18 12.20 25.69
CA ARG A 401 -24.64 10.90 25.26
C ARG A 401 -24.57 9.86 26.39
N GLY A 402 -24.69 10.27 27.64
CA GLY A 402 -24.60 9.38 28.80
C GLY A 402 -23.17 8.97 29.16
N ASP A 403 -22.19 9.84 28.89
CA ASP A 403 -20.79 9.61 29.26
C ASP A 403 -20.61 9.46 30.78
N GLN A 404 -19.63 8.66 31.19
CA GLN A 404 -19.27 8.44 32.60
C GLN A 404 -17.78 8.63 32.81
N ILE A 405 -17.42 9.42 33.83
CA ILE A 405 -16.03 9.70 34.18
C ILE A 405 -15.87 9.51 35.69
N GLU A 406 -14.96 8.63 36.06
CA GLU A 406 -14.59 8.36 37.45
C GLU A 406 -13.09 8.60 37.64
N VAL A 407 -12.73 9.35 38.68
CA VAL A 407 -11.34 9.62 39.04
C VAL A 407 -11.13 9.16 40.48
N ILE A 408 -10.23 8.19 40.66
CA ILE A 408 -9.90 7.65 41.98
C ILE A 408 -8.42 7.76 42.26
N ASN A 409 -8.10 7.99 43.53
CA ASN A 409 -6.73 7.94 44.01
C ASN A 409 -6.40 6.50 44.45
N MET A 410 -5.32 5.94 43.90
CA MET A 410 -4.82 4.62 44.30
C MET A 410 -3.30 4.63 44.28
N GLN A 411 -2.67 4.08 45.33
CA GLN A 411 -1.22 3.96 45.39
C GLN A 411 -0.73 2.93 44.37
N PHE A 412 0.21 3.34 43.51
CA PHE A 412 0.79 2.44 42.53
C PHE A 412 1.90 1.60 43.15
N ALA A 413 2.02 0.34 42.73
CA ALA A 413 3.13 -0.51 43.14
C ALA A 413 4.45 0.04 42.56
N SER A 414 5.41 0.37 43.43
CA SER A 414 6.76 0.69 43.01
C SER A 414 7.44 -0.59 42.51
N ILE A 415 7.59 -0.72 41.20
CA ILE A 415 8.48 -1.72 40.63
C ILE A 415 9.90 -1.16 40.80
N ASP A 416 10.51 -1.46 41.94
CA ASP A 416 11.96 -1.33 42.09
C ASP A 416 12.59 -2.38 41.17
N VAL A 417 12.74 -2.05 39.89
CA VAL A 417 13.70 -2.74 39.04
C VAL A 417 15.05 -2.19 39.50
N PRO A 418 15.88 -2.94 40.24
CA PRO A 418 17.25 -2.51 40.43
C PRO A 418 17.85 -2.42 39.02
N LEU A 419 18.06 -1.20 38.54
CA LEU A 419 18.95 -0.98 37.41
C LEU A 419 20.30 -1.51 37.88
N GLN A 420 20.58 -2.78 37.58
CA GLN A 420 21.94 -3.26 37.49
C GLN A 420 22.56 -2.47 36.35
N LEU A 421 23.08 -1.28 36.68
CA LEU A 421 24.04 -0.56 35.89
C LEU A 421 25.13 -1.57 35.60
N LYS A 422 25.06 -2.19 34.43
CA LYS A 422 26.07 -3.14 33.95
C LYS A 422 27.36 -2.35 33.93
N GLU A 423 28.21 -2.60 34.93
CA GLU A 423 29.47 -1.91 35.11
C GLU A 423 30.16 -1.84 33.75
N THR A 424 30.46 -0.63 33.31
CA THR A 424 31.03 -0.34 32.00
C THR A 424 32.25 -1.21 31.79
N THR A 425 32.07 -2.26 30.98
CA THR A 425 33.07 -3.28 30.79
C THR A 425 34.03 -2.74 29.75
N PHE A 426 35.16 -2.18 30.20
CA PHE A 426 36.21 -1.75 29.28
C PHE A 426 36.80 -3.02 28.63
N LEU A 427 36.51 -3.21 27.34
CA LEU A 427 36.95 -4.36 26.54
C LEU A 427 36.46 -5.73 27.07
N GLY A 428 35.27 -5.78 27.67
CA GLY A 428 34.68 -7.05 28.13
C GLY A 428 35.34 -7.67 29.37
N LEU A 429 36.33 -7.01 29.96
CA LEU A 429 37.01 -7.44 31.18
C LEU A 429 36.45 -6.69 32.40
N THR A 430 36.06 -7.42 33.44
CA THR A 430 35.67 -6.79 34.71
C THR A 430 36.92 -6.26 35.43
N LYS A 431 36.78 -5.28 36.34
CA LYS A 431 37.92 -4.77 37.15
C LYS A 431 38.69 -5.91 37.84
N LYS A 432 37.99 -6.98 38.25
CA LYS A 432 38.59 -8.16 38.87
C LYS A 432 39.50 -8.95 37.91
N ASP A 433 39.15 -9.02 36.63
CA ASP A 433 39.94 -9.72 35.62
C ASP A 433 41.25 -8.97 35.32
N ILE A 434 41.20 -7.63 35.29
CA ILE A 434 42.39 -6.78 35.12
C ILE A 434 43.36 -6.97 36.29
N PHE A 435 42.86 -7.01 37.53
CA PHE A 435 43.70 -7.28 38.71
C PHE A 435 44.33 -8.67 38.69
N LYS A 436 43.60 -9.71 38.27
CA LYS A 436 44.14 -11.07 38.12
C LYS A 436 45.23 -11.15 37.04
N ILE A 437 45.04 -10.47 35.92
CA ILE A 437 46.05 -10.43 34.85
C ILE A 437 47.32 -9.75 35.36
N ALA A 438 47.20 -8.65 36.11
CA ALA A 438 48.32 -7.95 36.72
C ALA A 438 49.07 -8.80 37.76
N GLU A 439 48.35 -9.62 38.53
CA GLU A 439 48.95 -10.55 39.50
C GLU A 439 49.74 -11.66 38.79
N ILE A 440 49.17 -12.26 37.73
CA ILE A 440 49.83 -13.32 36.95
C ILE A 440 51.09 -12.79 36.26
N THR A 441 51.05 -11.59 35.69
CA THR A 441 52.24 -10.99 35.06
C THR A 441 53.32 -10.67 36.09
N MET A 442 52.95 -10.25 37.30
CA MET A 442 53.92 -10.03 38.37
C MET A 442 54.60 -11.34 38.81
N PHE A 443 53.85 -12.43 38.98
CA PHE A 443 54.45 -13.74 39.28
C PHE A 443 55.35 -14.26 38.15
N LEU A 444 54.99 -13.99 36.89
CA LEU A 444 55.79 -14.38 35.73
C LEU A 444 57.11 -13.60 35.66
N ILE A 445 57.08 -12.30 35.95
CA ILE A 445 58.29 -11.46 36.05
C ILE A 445 59.20 -11.94 37.19
N ILE A 446 58.63 -12.25 38.36
CA ILE A 446 59.39 -12.79 39.50
C ILE A 446 59.99 -14.15 39.15
N GLY A 447 59.25 -15.02 38.46
CA GLY A 447 59.75 -16.31 38.00
C GLY A 447 60.90 -16.19 37.01
N ILE A 448 60.83 -15.24 36.07
CA ILE A 448 61.93 -14.97 35.13
C ILE A 448 63.16 -14.41 35.86
N LEU A 449 62.96 -13.56 36.86
CA LEU A 449 64.07 -12.96 37.64
C LEU A 449 64.76 -13.96 38.57
N ILE A 450 64.12 -15.09 38.90
CA ILE A 450 64.73 -16.19 39.67
C ILE A 450 65.53 -17.13 38.75
N ILE A 451 65.24 -17.14 37.44
CA ILE A 451 65.89 -18.00 36.44
C ILE A 451 67.09 -17.31 35.79
N LEU A 452 67.12 -15.97 35.78
CA LEU A 452 68.23 -15.15 35.29
C LEU A 452 69.22 -14.84 36.43
#